data_AF-A0A401XME3-F1
#
_entry.id   AF-A0A401XME3-F1
#
_cell.length_a   1.000
_cell.length_b   1.000
_cell.length_c   1.000
_cell.angle_alpha   90.00
_cell.angle_beta   90.00
_cell.angle_gamma   90.00
#
_symmetry.space_group_name_H-M   'P 1'
#
loop_
_entity.id
_entity.type
_entity.pdbx_description
1 polymer ?
#
loop_
_entity_poly.entity_id
_entity_poly.type
_entity_poly.pdbx_seq_one_letter_code
_entity_poly.pdbx_strand_id
1 'polypeptide(L)'
;MKTRYIYNVTINIDDSVHDDWLHWMRTTHIPDVLATGMFDECKISKVLSDDPEGTTYAIQYIAKDRESLALYQNLFAPDLQKEHLQRYANKFVAFRTVLEIVEEF
;
A
#
# COMPACT_ATOMS: atom_id res chain seq x y z
N MET A 1 -26.70 -1.07 -1.77
CA MET A 1 -25.36 -1.07 -2.41
C MET A 1 -24.41 -1.83 -1.52
N LYS A 2 -23.43 -2.55 -2.08
CA LYS A 2 -22.38 -3.21 -1.30
C LYS A 2 -21.35 -2.14 -0.90
N THR A 3 -21.19 -1.89 0.41
CA THR A 3 -20.14 -1.00 0.92
C THR A 3 -18.77 -1.54 0.53
N ARG A 4 -17.92 -0.70 -0.07
CA ARG A 4 -16.53 -1.04 -0.43
C ARG A 4 -15.56 -0.30 0.47
N TYR A 5 -14.39 -0.90 0.68
CA TYR A 5 -13.37 -0.39 1.57
C TYR A 5 -12.04 -0.26 0.84
N ILE A 6 -11.29 0.80 1.16
CA ILE A 6 -9.92 0.99 0.68
C ILE A 6 -8.98 0.80 1.86
N TYR A 7 -7.99 -0.07 1.69
CA TYR A 7 -6.80 -0.06 2.54
C TYR A 7 -5.78 0.87 1.91
N ASN A 8 -5.61 2.06 2.51
CA ASN A 8 -4.68 3.07 2.04
C ASN A 8 -3.37 2.98 2.82
N VAL A 9 -2.26 3.02 2.10
CA VAL A 9 -0.91 3.10 2.64
C VAL A 9 -0.22 4.32 2.05
N THR A 10 0.09 5.30 2.88
CA THR A 10 0.93 6.44 2.51
C THR A 10 2.36 6.14 2.91
N ILE A 11 3.30 6.19 1.97
CA ILE A 11 4.72 5.90 2.19
C ILE A 11 5.54 7.10 1.72
N ASN A 12 6.36 7.67 2.60
CA ASN A 12 7.48 8.52 2.20
C ASN A 12 8.74 7.65 2.16
N ILE A 13 9.42 7.59 1.01
CA ILE A 13 10.62 6.78 0.77
C ILE A 13 11.82 7.72 0.54
N ASP A 14 12.95 7.40 1.16
CA ASP A 14 14.23 8.08 0.96
C ASP A 14 14.67 7.94 -0.51
N ASP A 15 15.05 9.06 -1.13
CA ASP A 15 15.40 9.11 -2.55
C ASP A 15 16.62 8.22 -2.91
N SER A 16 17.49 7.93 -1.94
CA SER A 16 18.65 7.03 -2.15
C SER A 16 18.27 5.59 -2.49
N VAL A 17 17.04 5.17 -2.18
CA VAL A 17 16.51 3.83 -2.52
C VAL A 17 15.24 3.89 -3.36
N HIS A 18 14.78 5.08 -3.75
CA HIS A 18 13.49 5.29 -4.40
C HIS A 18 13.30 4.45 -5.66
N ASP A 19 14.26 4.43 -6.59
CA ASP A 19 14.08 3.76 -7.88
C ASP A 19 14.00 2.23 -7.73
N ASP A 20 14.83 1.65 -6.86
CA ASP A 20 14.78 0.23 -6.49
C ASP A 20 13.47 -0.10 -5.78
N TRP A 21 13.09 0.72 -4.80
CA TRP A 21 11.85 0.59 -4.06
C TRP A 21 10.64 0.60 -4.99
N LEU A 22 10.55 1.58 -5.89
CA LEU A 22 9.43 1.72 -6.81
C LEU A 22 9.39 0.56 -7.81
N HIS A 23 10.56 0.10 -8.28
CA HIS A 23 10.65 -1.09 -9.12
C HIS A 23 10.10 -2.31 -8.38
N TRP A 24 10.62 -2.62 -7.19
CA TRP A 24 10.19 -3.76 -6.38
C TRP A 24 8.71 -3.70 -5.99
N MET A 25 8.19 -2.51 -5.65
CA MET A 25 6.76 -2.32 -5.40
C MET A 25 5.91 -2.75 -6.60
N ARG A 26 6.34 -2.39 -7.82
CA ARG A 26 5.61 -2.70 -9.06
C ARG A 26 5.75 -4.16 -9.50
N THR A 27 6.91 -4.77 -9.31
CA THR A 27 7.22 -6.10 -9.84
C THR A 27 7.01 -7.23 -8.85
N THR A 28 6.98 -6.94 -7.54
CA THR A 28 6.98 -7.97 -6.50
C THR A 28 5.94 -7.65 -5.41
N HIS A 29 6.12 -6.57 -4.64
CA HIS A 29 5.31 -6.38 -3.43
C HIS A 29 3.81 -6.20 -3.69
N ILE A 30 3.42 -5.29 -4.61
CA ILE A 30 2.01 -5.11 -4.96
C ILE A 30 1.42 -6.39 -5.59
N PRO A 31 2.11 -7.05 -6.55
CA PRO A 31 1.68 -8.37 -7.03
C PRO A 31 1.45 -9.39 -5.91
N ASP A 32 2.33 -9.49 -4.92
CA ASP A 32 2.20 -10.42 -3.79
C ASP A 32 1.00 -10.06 -2.89
N VAL A 33 0.77 -8.76 -2.64
CA VAL A 33 -0.44 -8.28 -1.94
C VAL A 33 -1.70 -8.68 -2.69
N LEU A 34 -1.74 -8.50 -4.01
CA LEU A 34 -2.89 -8.87 -4.85
C LEU A 34 -3.07 -10.39 -4.92
N ALA A 35 -1.99 -11.16 -4.92
CA ALA A 35 -2.01 -12.63 -4.94
C ALA A 35 -2.63 -13.25 -3.68
N THR A 36 -2.73 -12.50 -2.56
CA THR A 36 -3.53 -12.92 -1.39
C THR A 36 -5.00 -13.13 -1.72
N GLY A 37 -5.48 -12.52 -2.81
CA GLY A 37 -6.87 -12.59 -3.24
C GLY A 37 -7.83 -11.80 -2.35
N MET A 38 -7.35 -10.91 -1.47
CA MET A 38 -8.18 -10.10 -0.57
C MET A 38 -8.65 -8.78 -1.18
N PHE A 39 -8.03 -8.36 -2.29
CA PHE A 39 -8.28 -7.10 -2.97
C PHE A 39 -8.67 -7.35 -4.43
N ASP A 40 -9.53 -6.48 -4.95
CA ASP A 40 -9.95 -6.50 -6.36
C ASP A 40 -9.02 -5.62 -7.22
N GLU A 41 -8.55 -4.52 -6.66
CA GLU A 41 -7.79 -3.50 -7.39
C GLU A 41 -6.70 -2.87 -6.51
N CYS A 42 -5.66 -2.36 -7.16
CA CYS A 42 -4.62 -1.55 -6.52
C CYS A 42 -4.26 -0.35 -7.40
N LYS A 43 -4.07 0.80 -6.77
CA LYS A 43 -3.52 2.01 -7.40
C LYS A 43 -2.35 2.54 -6.58
N ILE A 44 -1.20 2.78 -7.22
CA ILE A 44 -0.09 3.55 -6.66
C ILE A 44 -0.06 4.94 -7.30
N SER A 45 -0.07 5.98 -6.48
CA SER A 45 -0.04 7.38 -6.92
C SER A 45 1.10 8.12 -6.23
N LYS A 46 1.91 8.88 -6.99
CA LYS A 46 2.87 9.81 -6.40
C LYS A 46 2.10 11.00 -5.83
N VAL A 47 2.38 11.35 -4.58
CA VAL A 47 1.89 12.58 -3.96
C VAL A 47 2.74 13.73 -4.50
N LEU A 48 2.08 14.74 -5.06
CA LEU A 48 2.73 15.96 -5.50
C LEU A 48 2.78 16.91 -4.29
N SER A 49 3.91 16.90 -3.58
CA SER A 49 4.20 17.77 -2.44
C SER A 49 5.47 18.56 -2.71
N ASP A 50 5.55 19.78 -2.16
CA ASP A 50 6.76 20.61 -2.18
C ASP A 50 7.77 20.20 -1.08
N ASP A 51 7.60 19.03 -0.48
CA ASP A 51 8.49 18.48 0.54
C ASP A 51 9.84 18.12 -0.10
N PRO A 52 10.96 18.74 0.33
CA PRO A 52 12.27 18.47 -0.26
C PRO A 52 12.86 17.13 0.18
N GLU A 53 12.27 16.42 1.16
CA GLU A 53 12.82 15.18 1.71
C GLU A 53 12.03 13.94 1.28
N GLY A 54 12.68 13.13 0.43
CA GLY A 54 12.14 11.87 -0.06
C GLY A 54 10.97 12.04 -1.02
N THR A 55 10.42 10.91 -1.45
CA THR A 55 9.27 10.87 -2.35
C THR A 55 8.08 10.20 -1.67
N THR A 56 6.92 10.85 -1.70
CA THR A 56 5.70 10.30 -1.07
C THR A 56 4.78 9.64 -2.10
N TYR A 57 4.27 8.47 -1.76
CA TYR A 57 3.29 7.69 -2.52
C TYR A 57 2.07 7.36 -1.67
N ALA A 58 0.90 7.33 -2.30
CA ALA A 58 -0.32 6.72 -1.76
C ALA A 58 -0.61 5.44 -2.55
N ILE A 59 -0.71 4.31 -1.85
CA ILE A 59 -1.08 3.02 -2.39
C ILE A 59 -2.46 2.66 -1.85
N GLN A 60 -3.43 2.49 -2.73
CA GLN A 60 -4.82 2.22 -2.40
C GLN A 60 -5.20 0.84 -2.91
N TYR A 61 -5.56 -0.06 -2.00
CA TYR A 61 -6.07 -1.39 -2.32
C TYR A 61 -7.58 -1.46 -2.05
N ILE A 62 -8.38 -1.74 -3.07
CA ILE A 62 -9.84 -1.88 -2.93
C ILE A 62 -10.13 -3.30 -2.46
N ALA A 63 -10.64 -3.45 -1.24
CA ALA A 63 -10.94 -4.74 -0.64
C ALA A 63 -12.25 -5.31 -1.18
N LYS A 64 -12.29 -6.64 -1.34
CA LYS A 64 -13.49 -7.39 -1.77
C LYS A 64 -14.69 -7.15 -0.87
N ASP A 65 -14.41 -7.09 0.44
CA ASP A 65 -15.33 -6.80 1.52
C ASP A 65 -14.55 -6.58 2.82
N ARG A 66 -15.28 -6.29 3.89
CA ARG A 66 -14.71 -6.04 5.22
C ARG A 66 -14.02 -7.25 5.82
N GLU A 67 -14.51 -8.45 5.54
CA GLU A 67 -13.95 -9.70 6.06
C GLU A 67 -12.60 -10.00 5.40
N SER A 68 -12.52 -9.86 4.07
CA SER A 68 -11.28 -9.99 3.30
C SER A 68 -10.22 -9.00 3.77
N LEU A 69 -10.60 -7.75 4.06
CA LEU A 69 -9.67 -6.76 4.63
C LEU A 69 -9.15 -7.18 6.00
N ALA A 70 -10.03 -7.67 6.88
CA ALA A 70 -9.62 -8.14 8.20
C ALA A 70 -8.70 -9.37 8.10
N LEU A 71 -8.99 -10.32 7.21
CA LEU A 71 -8.14 -11.49 6.93
C LEU A 71 -6.78 -11.06 6.40
N TYR A 72 -6.73 -10.12 5.44
CA TYR A 72 -5.48 -9.54 4.96
C TYR A 72 -4.64 -8.99 6.10
N GLN A 73 -5.23 -8.12 6.93
CA GLN A 73 -4.54 -7.44 8.01
C GLN A 73 -3.99 -8.42 9.07
N ASN A 74 -4.72 -9.49 9.37
CA ASN A 74 -4.33 -10.44 10.41
C ASN A 74 -3.37 -11.52 9.91
N LEU A 75 -3.53 -12.00 8.67
CA LEU A 75 -2.85 -13.20 8.19
C LEU A 75 -1.70 -12.92 7.21
N PHE A 76 -1.78 -11.85 6.42
CA PHE A 76 -0.85 -11.61 5.31
C PHE A 76 -0.02 -10.35 5.49
N ALA A 77 -0.65 -9.28 5.98
CA ALA A 77 0.01 -8.00 6.16
C ALA A 77 1.26 -8.05 7.05
N PRO A 78 1.35 -8.83 8.15
CA PRO A 78 2.55 -8.87 8.98
C PRO A 78 3.82 -9.30 8.23
N ASP A 79 3.73 -10.37 7.43
CA ASP A 79 4.89 -10.90 6.70
C ASP A 79 5.28 -10.00 5.52
N LEU A 80 4.30 -9.49 4.77
CA LEU A 80 4.53 -8.54 3.68
C LEU A 80 5.16 -7.24 4.19
N GLN A 81 4.72 -6.73 5.35
CA GLN A 81 5.30 -5.56 5.99
C GLN A 81 6.72 -5.82 6.50
N LYS A 82 6.97 -7.03 7.03
CA LYS A 82 8.29 -7.42 7.49
C LYS A 82 9.28 -7.52 6.34
N GLU A 83 8.89 -8.04 5.18
CA GLU A 83 9.74 -8.07 3.99
C GLU A 83 10.11 -6.66 3.53
N HIS A 84 9.12 -5.76 3.45
CA HIS A 84 9.35 -4.35 3.12
C HIS A 84 10.33 -3.70 4.11
N LEU A 85 10.11 -3.90 5.42
CA LEU A 85 11.00 -3.40 6.47
C LEU A 85 12.42 -3.95 6.36
N GLN A 86 12.58 -5.23 6.03
CA GLN A 86 13.90 -5.86 5.88
C GLN A 86 14.68 -5.29 4.69
N ARG A 87 14.01 -4.99 3.58
CA ARG A 87 14.64 -4.40 2.39
C ARG A 87 15.01 -2.94 2.60
N TYR A 88 14.16 -2.15 3.25
CA TYR A 88 14.28 -0.69 3.30
C TYR A 88 14.33 -0.15 4.74
N ALA A 89 14.96 -0.89 5.66
CA ALA A 89 15.04 -0.51 7.06
C ALA A 89 15.59 0.93 7.22
N ASN A 90 14.88 1.75 7.99
CA ASN A 90 15.21 3.17 8.24
C ASN A 90 15.23 4.05 6.98
N LYS A 91 14.63 3.61 5.86
CA LYS A 91 14.56 4.35 4.60
C LYS A 91 13.16 4.78 4.21
N PHE A 92 12.16 4.48 5.03
CA PHE A 92 10.79 4.93 4.77
C PHE A 92 10.03 5.19 6.07
N VAL A 93 8.95 5.95 5.94
CA VAL A 93 7.88 6.06 6.93
C VAL A 93 6.57 5.66 6.25
N ALA A 94 5.75 4.85 6.92
CA ALA A 94 4.47 4.39 6.40
C ALA A 94 3.32 4.69 7.35
N PHE A 95 2.23 5.24 6.81
CA PHE A 95 0.97 5.49 7.50
C PHE A 95 -0.16 4.72 6.82
N ARG A 96 -1.04 4.08 7.61
CA ARG A 96 -2.08 3.18 7.11
C ARG A 96 -3.44 3.62 7.61
N THR A 97 -4.42 3.66 6.70
CA THR A 97 -5.80 4.02 7.00
C THR A 97 -6.76 3.11 6.25
N VAL A 98 -7.95 2.92 6.83
CA VAL A 98 -9.06 2.24 6.15
C VAL A 98 -10.09 3.31 5.80
N LEU A 99 -10.46 3.38 4.54
CA LEU A 99 -11.45 4.31 4.02
C LEU A 99 -12.71 3.54 3.59
N GLU A 100 -13.87 4.14 3.79
CA GLU A 100 -15.12 3.67 3.20
C GLU A 100 -15.37 4.41 1.89
N ILE A 101 -15.68 3.67 0.82
CA ILE A 101 -16.09 4.27 -0.46
C ILE A 101 -17.56 4.66 -0.34
N VAL A 102 -17.83 5.97 -0.26
CA VAL A 102 -19.18 6.52 -0.18
C VAL A 102 -19.84 6.58 -1.55
N GLU A 103 -19.12 6.99 -2.59
CA GLU A 103 -19.61 7.15 -3.97
C GLU A 103 -18.45 7.09 -4.98
N GLU A 104 -18.71 6.63 -6.20
CA GLU A 104 -17.81 6.70 -7.37
C GLU A 104 -18.62 7.18 -8.58
N PHE A 105 -18.08 8.08 -9.40
CA PHE A 105 -18.78 8.73 -10.52
C PHE A 105 -18.20 8.35 -11.88
#